data_AF-A0A5X0ZD44-F1
#
_entry.id   AF-A0A5X0ZD44-F1
#
_cell.length_a   1.000
_cell.length_b   1.000
_cell.length_c   1.000
_cell.angle_alpha   90.00
_cell.angle_beta   90.00
_cell.angle_gamma   90.00
#
_symmetry.space_group_name_H-M   'P 1'
#
loop_
_entity.id
_entity.type
_entity.pdbx_description
1 polymer ?
#
loop_
_entity_poly.entity_id
_entity_poly.type
_entity_poly.pdbx_seq_one_letter_code
_entity_poly.pdbx_strand_id
1 'polypeptide(L)'
;MTQPARKKETATQMALLEAELTAARRVTARYRAAVEKAEARYNDAQEAEADVQYRYDSALVASWGDTPDWLTLLDGDERRSSVMYELACRGLELMGLGTSMINMDTGQRVVWLGFRTDSEEELQQTLRGVQFILPFVKAGSGGEREISIRHPRADAFALSLMVDARTQAVNVVKQVYGREEARIRFPGVEAALRYIRENHSDTSIDAGVQHALLTS
;
A
#
# COMPACT_ATOMS: atom_id res chain seq x y z
N MET A 1 -29.68 -23.31 71.11
CA MET A 1 -28.86 -22.09 71.00
C MET A 1 -27.46 -22.49 70.52
N THR A 2 -27.22 -22.48 69.20
CA THR A 2 -25.94 -22.89 68.59
C THR A 2 -25.67 -21.94 67.42
N GLN A 3 -25.39 -20.67 67.73
CA GLN A 3 -25.22 -19.61 66.74
C GLN A 3 -24.01 -18.66 66.91
N PRO A 4 -23.25 -18.63 68.03
CA PRO A 4 -22.08 -17.75 68.11
C PRO A 4 -20.79 -18.34 67.49
N ALA A 5 -20.61 -19.67 67.53
CA ALA A 5 -19.37 -20.31 67.04
C ALA A 5 -19.23 -20.26 65.50
N ARG A 6 -20.30 -20.61 64.76
CA ARG A 6 -20.32 -20.53 63.28
C ARG A 6 -20.09 -19.10 62.75
N LYS A 7 -20.66 -18.07 63.41
CA LYS A 7 -20.45 -16.67 63.01
C LYS A 7 -18.99 -16.21 63.19
N LYS A 8 -18.30 -16.69 64.23
CA LYS A 8 -16.87 -16.42 64.43
C LYS A 8 -16.00 -17.13 63.39
N GLU A 9 -16.26 -18.41 63.11
CA GLU A 9 -15.51 -19.16 62.08
C GLU A 9 -15.68 -18.56 60.67
N THR A 10 -16.91 -18.18 60.29
CA THR A 10 -17.14 -17.52 58.99
C THR A 10 -16.47 -16.14 58.91
N ALA A 11 -16.44 -15.37 60.01
CA ALA A 11 -15.73 -14.09 60.06
C ALA A 11 -14.21 -14.27 59.94
N THR A 12 -13.63 -15.33 60.52
CA THR A 12 -12.22 -15.66 60.38
C THR A 12 -11.88 -16.13 58.96
N GLN A 13 -12.75 -16.91 58.32
CA GLN A 13 -12.56 -17.35 56.93
C GLN A 13 -12.64 -16.19 55.93
N MET A 14 -13.57 -15.25 56.11
CA MET A 14 -13.65 -14.05 55.28
C MET A 14 -12.42 -13.18 55.42
N ALA A 15 -11.89 -12.98 56.63
CA ALA A 15 -10.65 -12.22 56.84
C ALA A 15 -9.44 -12.86 56.16
N LEU A 16 -9.34 -14.20 56.15
CA LEU A 16 -8.29 -14.92 55.42
C LEU A 16 -8.42 -14.72 53.90
N LEU A 17 -9.63 -14.85 53.35
CA LEU A 17 -9.87 -14.63 51.91
C LEU A 17 -9.66 -13.17 51.50
N GLU A 18 -9.97 -12.19 52.35
CA GLU A 18 -9.67 -10.78 52.11
C GLU A 18 -8.16 -10.52 52.05
N ALA A 19 -7.39 -11.16 52.94
CA ALA A 19 -5.93 -11.08 52.93
C ALA A 19 -5.35 -11.74 51.66
N GLU A 20 -5.83 -12.93 51.29
CA GLU A 20 -5.46 -13.61 50.04
C GLU A 20 -5.81 -12.78 48.80
N LEU A 21 -7.01 -12.21 48.74
CA LEU A 21 -7.45 -11.34 47.65
C LEU A 21 -6.59 -10.08 47.56
N THR A 22 -6.23 -9.49 48.70
CA THR A 22 -5.34 -8.32 48.75
C THR A 22 -3.94 -8.67 48.26
N ALA A 23 -3.40 -9.81 48.70
CA ALA A 23 -2.11 -10.31 48.24
C ALA A 23 -2.13 -10.60 46.73
N ALA A 24 -3.17 -11.28 46.22
CA ALA A 24 -3.36 -11.55 44.80
C ALA A 24 -3.44 -10.25 43.98
N ARG A 25 -4.25 -9.27 44.43
CA ARG A 25 -4.35 -7.94 43.78
C ARG A 25 -3.01 -7.21 43.72
N ARG A 26 -2.20 -7.29 44.79
CA ARG A 26 -0.86 -6.68 44.81
C ARG A 26 0.08 -7.33 43.80
N VAL A 27 0.03 -8.66 43.69
CA VAL A 27 0.82 -9.41 42.70
C VAL A 27 0.37 -9.06 41.28
N THR A 28 -0.94 -9.04 41.00
CA THR A 28 -1.49 -8.63 39.70
C THR A 28 -1.10 -7.21 39.34
N ALA A 29 -1.21 -6.25 40.27
CA ALA A 29 -0.80 -4.86 40.04
C ALA A 29 0.69 -4.73 39.72
N ARG A 30 1.55 -5.50 40.39
CA ARG A 30 2.99 -5.54 40.11
C ARG A 30 3.27 -6.05 38.69
N TYR A 31 2.60 -7.13 38.27
CA TYR A 31 2.79 -7.66 36.91
C TYR A 31 2.25 -6.71 35.85
N ARG A 32 1.11 -6.05 36.10
CA ARG A 32 0.58 -5.02 35.21
C ARG A 32 1.59 -3.88 35.01
N ALA A 33 2.15 -3.34 36.08
CA ALA A 33 3.16 -2.29 35.98
C ALA A 33 4.44 -2.76 35.25
N ALA A 34 4.80 -4.04 35.39
CA ALA A 34 5.93 -4.61 34.66
C ALA A 34 5.64 -4.74 33.15
N VAL A 35 4.42 -5.12 32.77
CA VAL A 35 3.98 -5.16 31.37
C VAL A 35 3.96 -3.76 30.76
N GLU A 36 3.34 -2.79 31.43
CA GLU A 36 3.29 -1.39 30.95
C GLU A 36 4.72 -0.83 30.74
N LYS A 37 5.66 -1.16 31.64
CA LYS A 37 7.08 -0.78 31.48
C LYS A 37 7.77 -1.51 30.33
N ALA A 38 7.43 -2.78 30.10
CA ALA A 38 8.00 -3.56 29.00
C ALA A 38 7.49 -3.06 27.64
N GLU A 39 6.21 -2.71 27.54
CA GLU A 39 5.59 -2.09 26.35
C GLU A 39 6.25 -0.75 26.04
N ALA A 40 6.45 0.12 27.05
CA ALA A 40 7.15 1.39 26.85
C ALA A 40 8.57 1.18 26.30
N ARG A 41 9.34 0.25 26.88
CA ARG A 41 10.70 -0.08 26.40
C ARG A 41 10.70 -0.68 25.00
N TYR A 42 9.67 -1.44 24.66
CA TYR A 42 9.52 -1.99 23.32
C TYR A 42 9.28 -0.86 22.31
N ASN A 43 8.40 0.10 22.63
CA ASN A 43 8.18 1.28 21.79
C ASN A 43 9.46 2.11 21.60
N ASP A 44 10.20 2.37 22.69
CA ASP A 44 11.50 3.07 22.62
C ASP A 44 12.49 2.33 21.72
N ALA A 45 12.51 0.99 21.78
CA ALA A 45 13.37 0.18 20.93
C ALA A 45 12.96 0.23 19.45
N GLN A 46 11.66 0.25 19.15
CA GLN A 46 11.15 0.41 17.78
C GLN A 46 11.49 1.79 17.21
N GLU A 47 11.41 2.85 18.00
CA GLU A 47 11.81 4.20 17.57
C GLU A 47 13.32 4.24 17.27
N ALA A 48 14.14 3.68 18.15
CA ALA A 48 15.58 3.58 17.92
C ALA A 48 15.94 2.74 16.68
N GLU A 49 15.22 1.64 16.42
CA GLU A 49 15.35 0.84 15.21
C GLU A 49 15.02 1.67 13.95
N ALA A 50 13.89 2.39 13.97
CA ALA A 50 13.47 3.26 12.86
C ALA A 50 14.51 4.35 12.55
N ASP A 51 15.12 4.96 13.58
CA ASP A 51 16.19 5.96 13.43
C ASP A 51 17.47 5.37 12.80
N VAL A 52 17.83 4.14 13.18
CA VAL A 52 18.96 3.43 12.56
C VAL A 52 18.63 3.10 11.10
N GLN A 53 17.42 2.60 10.83
CA GLN A 53 16.96 2.24 9.50
C GLN A 53 16.91 3.44 8.55
N TYR A 54 16.41 4.59 9.02
CA TYR A 54 16.41 5.83 8.24
C TYR A 54 17.82 6.28 7.84
N ARG A 55 18.78 6.22 8.78
CA ARG A 55 20.18 6.56 8.50
C ARG A 55 20.82 5.57 7.53
N TYR A 56 20.52 4.29 7.67
CA TYR A 56 21.00 3.24 6.76
C TYR A 56 20.47 3.47 5.34
N ASP A 57 19.16 3.64 5.18
CA ASP A 57 18.54 3.84 3.86
C ASP A 57 19.00 5.16 3.22
N SER A 58 19.18 6.22 4.01
CA SER A 58 19.74 7.48 3.52
C SER A 58 21.17 7.33 2.98
N ALA A 59 22.01 6.56 3.69
CA ALA A 59 23.36 6.24 3.23
C ALA A 59 23.36 5.34 1.99
N LEU A 60 22.43 4.39 1.91
CA LEU A 60 22.23 3.53 0.75
C LEU A 60 21.82 4.35 -0.48
N VAL A 61 20.84 5.25 -0.36
CA VAL A 61 20.44 6.16 -1.43
C VAL A 61 21.60 7.01 -1.91
N ALA A 62 22.38 7.58 -0.98
CA ALA A 62 23.55 8.38 -1.33
C ALA A 62 24.63 7.58 -2.09
N SER A 63 24.67 6.26 -1.92
CA SER A 63 25.62 5.38 -2.62
C SER A 63 25.28 5.11 -4.09
N TRP A 64 24.03 5.38 -4.52
CA TRP A 64 23.57 5.07 -5.88
C TRP A 64 24.04 6.07 -6.95
N GLY A 65 24.57 7.23 -6.55
CA GLY A 65 24.96 8.29 -7.49
C GLY A 65 23.77 8.82 -8.28
N ASP A 66 23.94 8.98 -9.60
CA ASP A 66 22.91 9.58 -10.47
C ASP A 66 21.82 8.61 -10.92
N THR A 67 21.99 7.30 -10.68
CA THR A 67 21.05 6.27 -11.14
C THR A 67 20.45 5.54 -9.94
N PRO A 68 19.19 5.82 -9.57
CA PRO A 68 18.56 5.14 -8.45
C PRO A 68 18.32 3.65 -8.75
N ASP A 69 18.41 2.81 -7.71
CA ASP A 69 18.07 1.39 -7.81
C ASP A 69 16.54 1.20 -7.75
N TRP A 70 15.92 1.15 -8.93
CA TRP A 70 14.48 0.98 -9.08
C TRP A 70 13.95 -0.36 -8.57
N LEU A 71 14.75 -1.43 -8.57
CA LEU A 71 14.30 -2.70 -8.00
C LEU A 71 14.13 -2.59 -6.50
N THR A 72 15.05 -1.90 -5.83
CA THR A 72 14.97 -1.60 -4.40
C THR A 72 13.86 -0.59 -4.11
N LEU A 73 13.73 0.49 -4.89
CA LEU A 73 12.69 1.50 -4.66
C LEU A 73 11.26 0.98 -4.82
N LEU A 74 11.07 0.03 -5.73
CA LEU A 74 9.77 -0.62 -5.93
C LEU A 74 9.60 -1.82 -5.01
N ASP A 75 10.58 -2.21 -4.20
CA ASP A 75 10.39 -3.30 -3.25
C ASP A 75 9.24 -2.98 -2.27
N GLY A 76 8.51 -4.03 -1.87
CA GLY A 76 7.44 -3.93 -0.90
C GLY A 76 7.90 -4.22 0.52
N ASP A 77 9.19 -4.04 0.83
CA ASP A 77 9.68 -4.30 2.19
C ASP A 77 9.19 -3.19 3.14
N GLU A 78 8.29 -3.55 4.06
CA GLU A 78 7.71 -2.62 5.04
C GLU A 78 8.74 -2.12 6.05
N ARG A 79 9.94 -2.70 6.10
CA ARG A 79 11.06 -2.22 6.92
C ARG A 79 11.78 -1.03 6.29
N ARG A 80 11.53 -0.71 5.01
CA ARG A 80 12.12 0.48 4.40
C ARG A 80 11.62 1.74 5.09
N SER A 81 12.52 2.66 5.37
CA SER A 81 12.16 3.96 5.92
C SER A 81 11.47 4.86 4.88
N SER A 82 10.89 5.96 5.35
CA SER A 82 10.16 6.92 4.51
C SER A 82 11.00 7.50 3.37
N VAL A 83 12.33 7.60 3.51
CA VAL A 83 13.21 8.16 2.47
C VAL A 83 13.14 7.37 1.16
N MET A 84 13.00 6.04 1.25
CA MET A 84 12.86 5.17 0.08
C MET A 84 11.54 5.43 -0.64
N TYR A 85 10.45 5.53 0.13
CA TYR A 85 9.12 5.80 -0.41
C TYR A 85 9.05 7.18 -1.07
N GLU A 86 9.58 8.21 -0.41
CA GLU A 86 9.61 9.58 -0.95
C GLU A 86 10.43 9.66 -2.24
N LEU A 87 11.56 8.96 -2.31
CA LEU A 87 12.39 8.91 -3.51
C LEU A 87 11.67 8.20 -4.67
N ALA A 88 11.02 7.07 -4.39
CA ALA A 88 10.20 6.35 -5.38
C ALA A 88 9.07 7.23 -5.92
N CYS A 89 8.32 7.91 -5.04
CA CYS A 89 7.25 8.83 -5.40
C CYS A 89 7.76 9.95 -6.31
N ARG A 90 8.78 10.71 -5.86
CA ARG A 90 9.32 11.83 -6.64
C ARG A 90 9.85 11.38 -8.00
N GLY A 91 10.57 10.26 -8.05
CA GLY A 91 11.11 9.74 -9.30
C GLY A 91 10.02 9.34 -10.29
N LEU A 92 8.96 8.65 -9.81
CA LEU A 92 7.82 8.26 -10.65
C LEU A 92 6.97 9.46 -11.09
N GLU A 93 6.77 10.45 -10.23
CA GLU A 93 6.01 11.67 -10.56
C GLU A 93 6.65 12.43 -11.74
N LEU A 94 7.98 12.50 -11.79
CA LEU A 94 8.71 13.10 -12.91
C LEU A 94 8.46 12.36 -14.25
N MET A 95 8.05 11.10 -14.18
CA MET A 95 7.73 10.25 -15.32
C MET A 95 6.23 10.22 -15.67
N GLY A 96 5.40 11.00 -14.99
CA GLY A 96 3.93 10.95 -15.15
C GLY A 96 3.29 9.72 -14.50
N LEU A 97 4.00 9.09 -13.56
CA LEU A 97 3.57 7.90 -12.84
C LEU A 97 3.43 8.21 -11.35
N GLY A 98 2.93 7.24 -10.60
CA GLY A 98 3.00 7.25 -9.16
C GLY A 98 3.13 5.85 -8.60
N THR A 99 3.21 5.77 -7.28
CA THR A 99 3.24 4.49 -6.57
C THR A 99 2.26 4.49 -5.41
N SER A 100 1.89 3.31 -4.92
CA SER A 100 0.97 3.17 -3.78
C SER A 100 1.29 1.93 -2.94
N MET A 101 0.25 1.24 -2.45
CA MET A 101 0.24 0.01 -1.67
C MET A 101 1.09 -1.11 -2.29
N ILE A 102 1.19 -2.24 -1.58
CA ILE A 102 1.90 -3.43 -2.05
C ILE A 102 0.95 -4.34 -2.82
N ASN A 103 1.38 -4.79 -4.00
CA ASN A 103 0.73 -5.83 -4.76
C ASN A 103 0.94 -7.17 -4.03
N MET A 104 -0.16 -7.81 -3.64
CA MET A 104 -0.14 -9.04 -2.85
C MET A 104 0.45 -10.26 -3.60
N ASP A 105 0.41 -10.28 -4.93
CA ASP A 105 0.94 -11.37 -5.75
C ASP A 105 2.46 -11.25 -5.88
N THR A 106 2.98 -10.05 -6.12
CA THR A 106 4.41 -9.82 -6.39
C THR A 106 5.22 -9.39 -5.16
N GLY A 107 4.56 -8.97 -4.08
CA GLY A 107 5.19 -8.31 -2.94
C GLY A 107 5.91 -7.01 -3.35
N GLN A 108 5.53 -6.43 -4.48
CA GLN A 108 6.12 -5.20 -5.02
C GLN A 108 5.17 -4.04 -4.81
N ARG A 109 5.73 -2.84 -4.63
CA ARG A 109 4.95 -1.62 -4.64
C ARG A 109 4.22 -1.44 -5.98
N VAL A 110 2.94 -1.11 -5.92
CA VAL A 110 2.11 -0.87 -7.11
C VAL A 110 2.54 0.41 -7.78
N VAL A 111 2.91 0.33 -9.06
CA VAL A 111 3.05 1.49 -9.95
C VAL A 111 1.68 1.80 -10.56
N TRP A 112 1.32 3.07 -10.60
CA TRP A 112 0.11 3.53 -11.25
C TRP A 112 0.36 4.69 -12.21
N LEU A 113 -0.53 4.83 -13.18
CA LEU A 113 -0.59 5.97 -14.10
C LEU A 113 -2.00 6.54 -14.12
N GLY A 114 -2.15 7.79 -14.56
CA GLY A 114 -3.45 8.41 -14.78
C GLY A 114 -3.28 9.63 -15.66
N PHE A 115 -4.31 9.97 -16.43
CA PHE A 115 -4.29 11.15 -17.30
C PHE A 115 -5.14 12.25 -16.69
N ARG A 116 -4.51 13.39 -16.41
CA ARG A 116 -5.21 14.59 -15.95
C ARG A 116 -5.84 15.33 -17.13
N THR A 117 -5.23 15.25 -18.30
CA THR A 117 -5.65 15.93 -19.53
C THR A 117 -5.68 14.97 -20.71
N ASP A 118 -6.17 15.45 -21.85
CA ASP A 118 -6.10 14.78 -23.15
C ASP A 118 -4.89 15.21 -23.98
N SER A 119 -3.93 15.94 -23.39
CA SER A 119 -2.77 16.49 -24.11
C SER A 119 -1.85 15.41 -24.66
N GLU A 120 -1.17 15.73 -25.77
CA GLU A 120 -0.17 14.86 -26.37
C GLU A 120 1.12 14.87 -25.56
N GLU A 121 1.45 16.00 -24.92
CA GLU A 121 2.62 16.14 -24.06
C GLU A 121 2.56 15.18 -22.86
N GLU A 122 1.40 15.09 -22.19
CA GLU A 122 1.19 14.16 -21.08
C GLU A 122 1.25 12.70 -21.57
N LEU A 123 0.66 12.38 -22.74
CA LEU A 123 0.77 11.05 -23.34
C LEU A 123 2.22 10.66 -23.59
N GLN A 124 3.02 11.54 -24.19
CA GLN A 124 4.41 11.27 -24.51
C GLN A 124 5.29 11.18 -23.26
N GLN A 125 5.00 11.97 -22.21
CA GLN A 125 5.68 11.85 -20.91
C GLN A 125 5.38 10.49 -20.27
N THR A 126 4.11 10.14 -20.12
CA THR A 126 3.67 8.87 -19.52
C THR A 126 4.16 7.67 -20.32
N LEU A 127 4.17 7.73 -21.66
CA LEU A 127 4.72 6.67 -22.51
C LEU A 127 6.19 6.40 -22.21
N ARG A 128 7.03 7.44 -22.16
CA ARG A 128 8.45 7.31 -21.81
C ARG A 128 8.62 6.75 -20.40
N GLY A 129 7.81 7.22 -19.46
CA GLY A 129 7.78 6.73 -18.08
C GLY A 129 7.47 5.24 -17.98
N VAL A 130 6.38 4.80 -18.62
CA VAL A 130 5.98 3.39 -18.66
C VAL A 130 7.07 2.54 -19.29
N GLN A 131 7.60 2.94 -20.46
CA GLN A 131 8.66 2.19 -21.14
C GLN A 131 9.92 2.05 -20.27
N PHE A 132 10.28 3.09 -19.52
CA PHE A 132 11.41 3.07 -18.61
C PHE A 132 11.18 2.19 -17.39
N ILE A 133 10.02 2.30 -16.73
CA ILE A 133 9.78 1.61 -15.46
C ILE A 133 9.41 0.13 -15.64
N LEU A 134 8.78 -0.23 -16.76
CA LEU A 134 8.19 -1.55 -16.98
C LEU A 134 9.18 -2.71 -16.77
N PRO A 135 10.46 -2.64 -17.17
CA PRO A 135 11.44 -3.69 -16.87
C PRO A 135 11.63 -3.97 -15.37
N PHE A 136 11.42 -2.97 -14.51
CA PHE A 136 11.54 -3.07 -13.05
C PHE A 136 10.25 -3.55 -12.37
N VAL A 137 9.11 -3.52 -13.07
CA VAL A 137 7.85 -4.08 -12.58
C VAL A 137 7.94 -5.62 -12.65
N LYS A 138 7.69 -6.27 -11.51
CA LYS A 138 7.65 -7.74 -11.41
C LYS A 138 6.42 -8.26 -12.13
N ALA A 139 6.61 -9.35 -12.87
CA ALA A 139 5.49 -10.10 -13.40
C ALA A 139 4.82 -10.87 -12.26
N GLY A 140 3.49 -10.86 -12.23
CA GLY A 140 2.70 -11.69 -11.32
C GLY A 140 2.79 -13.18 -11.68
N SER A 141 2.08 -14.00 -10.93
CA SER A 141 1.94 -15.45 -11.14
C SER A 141 1.46 -15.81 -12.55
N GLY A 142 0.68 -14.95 -13.20
CA GLY A 142 0.24 -15.07 -14.59
C GLY A 142 1.30 -14.71 -15.65
N GLY A 143 2.48 -14.25 -15.26
CA GLY A 143 3.54 -13.83 -16.20
C GLY A 143 3.35 -12.45 -16.82
N GLU A 144 2.34 -11.70 -16.40
CA GLU A 144 2.07 -10.32 -16.83
C GLU A 144 2.59 -9.33 -15.79
N ARG A 145 3.18 -8.23 -16.26
CA ARG A 145 3.49 -7.04 -15.47
C ARG A 145 2.28 -6.14 -15.45
N GLU A 146 1.95 -5.61 -14.28
CA GLU A 146 0.76 -4.81 -14.06
C GLU A 146 1.12 -3.36 -13.68
N ILE A 147 0.50 -2.39 -14.36
CA ILE A 147 0.47 -0.99 -13.94
C ILE A 147 -0.99 -0.60 -13.75
N SER A 148 -1.36 -0.18 -12.54
CA SER A 148 -2.73 0.23 -12.24
C SER A 148 -3.06 1.57 -12.91
N ILE A 149 -4.30 1.75 -13.31
CA ILE A 149 -4.76 2.98 -13.97
C ILE A 149 -5.69 3.72 -13.00
N ARG A 150 -5.28 4.90 -12.57
CA ARG A 150 -6.13 5.86 -11.86
C ARG A 150 -7.05 6.52 -12.88
N HIS A 151 -8.34 6.48 -12.60
CA HIS A 151 -9.38 7.10 -13.41
C HIS A 151 -10.55 7.56 -12.54
N PRO A 152 -11.43 8.44 -13.03
CA PRO A 152 -12.50 9.04 -12.22
C PRO A 152 -13.58 8.07 -11.71
N ARG A 153 -13.76 6.91 -12.36
CA ARG A 153 -14.79 5.91 -12.01
C ARG A 153 -14.21 4.75 -11.19
N ALA A 154 -13.14 5.02 -10.44
CA ALA A 154 -12.42 4.00 -9.67
C ALA A 154 -13.28 3.34 -8.58
N ASP A 155 -14.40 3.95 -8.20
CA ASP A 155 -15.42 3.39 -7.32
C ASP A 155 -16.25 2.27 -7.98
N ALA A 156 -16.39 2.30 -9.31
CA ALA A 156 -17.19 1.34 -10.06
C ALA A 156 -16.37 0.16 -10.61
N PHE A 157 -15.13 0.40 -11.02
CA PHE A 157 -14.25 -0.63 -11.58
C PHE A 157 -12.78 -0.25 -11.49
N ALA A 158 -11.92 -1.27 -11.50
CA ALA A 158 -10.48 -1.11 -11.62
C ALA A 158 -10.05 -1.29 -13.09
N LEU A 159 -9.00 -0.57 -13.47
CA LEU A 159 -8.33 -0.70 -14.76
C LEU A 159 -6.85 -0.96 -14.54
N SER A 160 -6.29 -1.86 -15.33
CA SER A 160 -4.86 -2.15 -15.32
C SER A 160 -4.31 -2.27 -16.74
N LEU A 161 -3.13 -1.71 -16.95
CA LEU A 161 -2.28 -2.00 -18.11
C LEU A 161 -1.49 -3.27 -17.81
N MET A 162 -1.72 -4.31 -18.59
CA MET A 162 -1.04 -5.59 -18.48
C MET A 162 -0.06 -5.76 -19.64
N VAL A 163 1.18 -6.12 -19.33
CA VAL A 163 2.20 -6.45 -20.34
C VAL A 163 2.81 -7.81 -20.05
N ASP A 164 2.62 -8.76 -20.96
CA ASP A 164 3.22 -10.09 -20.87
C ASP A 164 4.76 -9.98 -20.89
N ALA A 165 5.41 -10.51 -19.85
CA ALA A 165 6.85 -10.39 -19.69
C ALA A 165 7.66 -11.12 -20.78
N ARG A 166 7.08 -12.14 -21.43
CA ARG A 166 7.72 -12.96 -22.47
C ARG A 166 7.40 -12.47 -23.87
N THR A 167 6.12 -12.23 -24.16
CA THR A 167 5.63 -11.91 -25.50
C THR A 167 5.52 -10.42 -25.78
N GLN A 168 5.60 -9.58 -24.74
CA GLN A 168 5.35 -8.13 -24.81
C GLN A 168 3.93 -7.80 -25.32
N ALA A 169 3.00 -8.75 -25.26
CA ALA A 169 1.59 -8.50 -25.56
C ALA A 169 1.01 -7.51 -24.55
N VAL A 170 0.33 -6.48 -25.06
CA VAL A 170 -0.22 -5.39 -24.26
C VAL A 170 -1.73 -5.51 -24.21
N ASN A 171 -2.30 -5.48 -23.00
CA ASN A 171 -3.73 -5.47 -22.77
C ASN A 171 -4.12 -4.36 -21.78
N VAL A 172 -5.32 -3.83 -21.94
CA VAL A 172 -6.01 -3.10 -20.86
C VAL A 172 -7.09 -4.02 -20.31
N VAL A 173 -7.05 -4.26 -19.00
CA VAL A 173 -7.96 -5.16 -18.30
C VAL A 173 -8.87 -4.32 -17.40
N LYS A 174 -10.17 -4.60 -17.49
CA LYS A 174 -11.19 -4.03 -16.61
C LYS A 174 -11.65 -5.09 -15.62
N GLN A 175 -11.65 -4.72 -14.34
CA GLN A 175 -12.11 -5.57 -13.27
C GLN A 175 -13.26 -4.93 -12.48
N VAL A 176 -14.26 -5.73 -12.16
CA VAL A 176 -15.38 -5.35 -11.29
C VAL A 176 -15.44 -6.33 -10.13
N TYR A 177 -15.37 -5.81 -8.90
CA TYR A 177 -15.28 -6.61 -7.67
C TYR A 177 -14.20 -7.72 -7.74
N GLY A 178 -13.04 -7.39 -8.29
CA GLY A 178 -11.89 -8.31 -8.41
C GLY A 178 -12.02 -9.37 -9.50
N ARG A 179 -13.07 -9.33 -10.34
CA ARG A 179 -13.24 -10.25 -11.48
C ARG A 179 -12.95 -9.53 -12.79
N GLU A 180 -12.17 -10.17 -13.66
CA GLU A 180 -11.97 -9.72 -15.04
C GLU A 180 -13.32 -9.69 -15.78
N GLU A 181 -13.73 -8.51 -16.22
CA GLU A 181 -14.96 -8.30 -17.00
C GLU A 181 -14.62 -8.12 -18.49
N ALA A 182 -13.50 -7.47 -18.79
CA ALA A 182 -13.04 -7.24 -20.14
C ALA A 182 -11.52 -7.19 -20.23
N ARG A 183 -10.99 -7.63 -21.38
CA ARG A 183 -9.58 -7.56 -21.76
C ARG A 183 -9.48 -7.11 -23.21
N ILE A 184 -8.87 -5.97 -23.42
CA ILE A 184 -8.71 -5.35 -24.74
C ILE A 184 -7.24 -5.42 -25.12
N ARG A 185 -6.94 -6.05 -26.25
CA ARG A 185 -5.57 -6.19 -26.76
C ARG A 185 -5.18 -4.97 -27.60
N PHE A 186 -3.96 -4.50 -27.43
CA PHE A 186 -3.39 -3.38 -28.17
C PHE A 186 -2.13 -3.80 -28.94
N PRO A 187 -1.82 -3.11 -30.05
CA PRO A 187 -0.60 -3.36 -30.82
C PRO A 187 0.68 -2.92 -30.08
N GLY A 188 0.56 -2.11 -29.03
CA GLY A 188 1.68 -1.66 -28.20
C GLY A 188 1.23 -0.73 -27.07
N VAL A 189 2.19 -0.37 -26.21
CA VAL A 189 1.95 0.46 -25.01
C VAL A 189 1.36 1.82 -25.39
N GLU A 190 1.88 2.48 -26.43
CA GLU A 190 1.37 3.80 -26.86
C GLU A 190 -0.11 3.75 -27.26
N ALA A 191 -0.53 2.73 -28.02
CA ALA A 191 -1.92 2.57 -28.42
C ALA A 191 -2.84 2.32 -27.22
N ALA A 192 -2.38 1.54 -26.24
CA ALA A 192 -3.10 1.33 -24.99
C ALA A 192 -3.22 2.62 -24.16
N LEU A 193 -2.13 3.39 -24.02
CA LEU A 193 -2.13 4.66 -23.30
C LEU A 193 -3.01 5.71 -23.96
N ARG A 194 -3.00 5.79 -25.29
CA ARG A 194 -3.91 6.67 -26.05
C ARG A 194 -5.37 6.31 -25.78
N TYR A 195 -5.71 5.02 -25.84
CA TYR A 195 -7.05 4.55 -25.48
C TYR A 195 -7.44 4.93 -24.05
N ILE A 196 -6.54 4.73 -23.08
CA ILE A 196 -6.79 5.11 -21.68
C ILE A 196 -7.02 6.61 -21.55
N ARG A 197 -6.17 7.45 -22.16
CA ARG A 197 -6.32 8.90 -22.15
C ARG A 197 -7.66 9.35 -22.73
N GLU A 198 -8.05 8.82 -23.88
CA GLU A 198 -9.27 9.22 -24.60
C GLU A 198 -10.56 8.82 -23.86
N ASN A 199 -10.52 7.73 -23.07
CA ASN A 199 -11.73 7.14 -22.46
C ASN A 199 -11.80 7.30 -20.94
N HIS A 200 -10.67 7.59 -20.29
CA HIS A 200 -10.52 7.50 -18.83
C HIS A 200 -9.67 8.62 -18.22
N SER A 201 -9.36 9.70 -18.96
CA SER A 201 -8.76 10.90 -18.36
C SER A 201 -9.76 11.65 -17.46
N ASP A 202 -9.24 12.47 -16.55
CA ASP A 202 -10.07 13.34 -15.70
C ASP A 202 -10.95 14.30 -16.54
N THR A 203 -10.46 14.74 -17.72
CA THR A 203 -11.21 15.60 -18.65
C THR A 203 -12.22 14.87 -19.54
N SER A 204 -12.07 13.55 -19.75
CA SER A 204 -12.95 12.77 -20.64
C SER A 204 -14.40 12.63 -20.15
N ILE A 205 -14.67 12.94 -18.88
CA ILE A 205 -16.03 12.89 -18.29
C ILE A 205 -16.93 14.00 -18.86
N ASP A 206 -16.39 15.19 -19.12
CA ASP A 206 -17.21 16.34 -19.53
C ASP A 206 -17.85 16.15 -20.91
N ALA A 207 -17.21 15.38 -21.80
CA ALA A 207 -17.77 15.05 -23.11
C ALA A 207 -18.95 14.05 -23.03
N GLY A 208 -18.93 13.11 -22.07
CA GLY A 208 -19.98 12.11 -21.90
C GLY A 208 -21.25 12.66 -21.25
N VAL A 209 -21.11 13.64 -20.34
CA VAL A 209 -22.25 14.30 -19.68
C VAL A 209 -22.93 15.29 -20.62
N GLN A 210 -22.17 16.01 -21.46
CA GLN A 210 -22.75 16.93 -22.45
C GLN A 210 -23.49 16.19 -23.57
N HIS A 211 -23.00 15.03 -24.02
CA HIS A 211 -23.70 14.25 -25.05
C HIS A 211 -25.04 13.71 -24.55
N ALA A 212 -25.13 13.27 -23.28
CA ALA A 212 -26.37 12.80 -22.68
C ALA A 212 -27.41 13.92 -22.51
N LEU A 213 -26.98 15.16 -22.24
CA LEU A 213 -27.88 16.32 -22.12
C LEU A 213 -28.33 16.89 -23.47
N LEU A 214 -27.58 16.67 -24.55
CA LEU A 214 -27.93 17.13 -25.90
C LEU A 214 -28.78 16.12 -26.71
N THR A 215 -28.89 14.87 -26.23
CA THR A 215 -29.74 13.83 -26.83
C THR A 215 -30.95 13.45 -25.97
N SER A 216 -31.25 14.24 -24.92
CA SER A 216 -32.44 14.10 -24.07
C SER A 216 -33.56 15.04 -24.51
#